data_AF-W2TTH4-F1
#
_entry.id   AF-W2TTH4-F1
#
_cell.length_a   1.000
_cell.length_b   1.000
_cell.length_c   1.000
_cell.angle_alpha   90.00
_cell.angle_beta   90.00
_cell.angle_gamma   90.00
#
_symmetry.space_group_name_H-M   'P 1'
#
loop_
_entity.id
_entity.type
_entity.pdbx_description
1 polymer ?
#
loop_
_entity_poly.entity_id
_entity_poly.type
_entity_poly.pdbx_seq_one_letter_code
_entity_poly.pdbx_strand_id
1 'polypeptide(L)'
;MERIIFVEKFQIYDEDPTEIQMLLNVQMALDALREDGVKTVNIGSHDVVEGNTKLILGLVWCLIQRYQIASRSKIPPKKLVMAWIQSVLPELKLTNFRTNWNDGRALSALLEYCQPGLCPEWKGLDVEQGYANCERALKLATQYLAIPPIISPAHLSSPHLDELSCITYLSYFIMRGACGYRATLHRVQQLLPDCAVDDFEMSWSDGYLLSLLVEAVGGPVSLIN
;
A
#
# COMPACT_ATOMS: atom_id res chain seq x y z
N MET A 1 -29.17 -26.63 -14.14
CA MET A 1 -29.51 -25.92 -15.38
C MET A 1 -28.52 -24.77 -15.50
N GLU A 2 -27.59 -24.91 -16.43
CA GLU A 2 -26.33 -24.16 -16.54
C GLU A 2 -26.58 -22.67 -16.81
N ARG A 3 -25.92 -21.79 -16.07
CA ARG A 3 -25.78 -20.38 -16.44
C ARG A 3 -24.70 -20.30 -17.51
N ILE A 4 -25.14 -20.23 -18.76
CA ILE A 4 -24.28 -19.77 -19.86
C ILE A 4 -24.09 -18.26 -19.66
N ILE A 5 -22.98 -17.88 -19.02
CA ILE A 5 -22.50 -16.50 -19.06
C ILE A 5 -21.72 -16.39 -20.37
N PHE A 6 -22.36 -15.79 -21.39
CA PHE A 6 -21.63 -15.26 -22.54
C PHE A 6 -20.77 -14.10 -22.03
N VAL A 7 -19.52 -14.38 -21.67
CA VAL A 7 -18.49 -13.36 -21.63
C VAL A 7 -17.99 -13.24 -23.06
N GLU A 8 -18.53 -12.31 -23.84
CA GLU A 8 -17.83 -11.87 -25.04
C GLU A 8 -16.43 -11.43 -24.61
N LYS A 9 -15.41 -12.15 -25.09
CA LYS A 9 -14.03 -11.68 -24.98
C LYS A 9 -13.91 -10.44 -25.85
N PHE A 10 -14.07 -9.28 -25.25
CA PHE A 10 -13.75 -8.01 -25.89
C PHE A 10 -12.27 -8.02 -26.29
N GLN A 11 -12.02 -7.86 -27.59
CA GLN A 11 -10.69 -7.93 -28.18
C GLN A 11 -10.06 -6.53 -28.13
N ILE A 12 -8.88 -6.41 -27.51
CA ILE A 12 -8.11 -5.16 -27.49
C ILE A 12 -7.51 -4.97 -28.89
N TYR A 13 -7.70 -3.78 -29.49
CA TYR A 13 -7.05 -3.43 -30.75
C TYR A 13 -5.62 -2.94 -30.48
N ASP A 14 -4.59 -3.64 -30.98
CA ASP A 14 -3.18 -3.37 -30.69
C ASP A 14 -2.32 -3.03 -31.93
N GLU A 15 -2.66 -3.56 -33.11
CA GLU A 15 -1.98 -3.24 -34.38
C GLU A 15 -2.52 -1.94 -35.03
N ASP A 16 -1.78 -0.84 -34.86
CA ASP A 16 -2.04 0.50 -35.44
C ASP A 16 -3.53 0.93 -35.38
N PRO A 17 -4.11 1.06 -34.17
CA PRO A 17 -5.53 1.29 -34.01
C PRO A 17 -5.94 2.66 -34.55
N THR A 18 -7.02 2.67 -35.33
CA THR A 18 -7.71 3.91 -35.70
C THR A 18 -8.18 4.67 -34.47
N GLU A 19 -8.44 5.97 -34.60
CA GLU A 19 -8.94 6.81 -33.50
C GLU A 19 -10.19 6.23 -32.83
N ILE A 20 -11.12 5.70 -33.62
CA ILE A 20 -12.32 5.03 -33.10
C ILE A 20 -11.95 3.78 -32.29
N GLN A 21 -11.01 2.96 -32.76
CA GLN A 21 -10.54 1.77 -32.04
C GLN A 21 -9.80 2.14 -30.75
N MET A 22 -9.02 3.23 -30.74
CA MET A 22 -8.41 3.77 -29.52
C MET A 22 -9.48 4.20 -28.51
N LEU A 23 -10.51 4.91 -28.95
CA LEU A 23 -11.64 5.32 -28.09
C LEU A 23 -12.36 4.09 -27.50
N LEU A 24 -12.56 3.04 -28.30
CA LEU A 24 -13.17 1.78 -27.84
C LEU A 24 -12.29 1.08 -26.80
N ASN A 25 -10.98 0.97 -27.03
CA ASN A 25 -10.03 0.40 -26.05
C ASN A 25 -10.13 1.11 -24.69
N VAL A 26 -10.12 2.44 -24.70
CA VAL A 26 -10.23 3.22 -23.46
C VAL A 26 -11.61 3.06 -22.83
N GLN A 27 -12.68 3.08 -23.62
CA GLN A 27 -14.05 2.95 -23.11
C GLN A 27 -14.25 1.61 -22.39
N MET A 28 -13.74 0.52 -22.98
CA MET A 28 -13.77 -0.81 -22.35
C MET A 28 -13.03 -0.83 -21.02
N ALA A 29 -11.84 -0.22 -20.96
CA ALA A 29 -11.08 -0.13 -19.71
C ALA A 29 -11.84 0.68 -18.64
N LEU A 30 -12.45 1.81 -19.01
CA LEU A 30 -13.23 2.63 -18.07
C LEU A 30 -14.49 1.91 -17.57
N ASP A 31 -15.16 1.13 -18.42
CA ASP A 31 -16.34 0.36 -18.01
C ASP A 31 -15.98 -0.78 -17.06
N ALA A 32 -14.91 -1.53 -17.34
CA ALA A 32 -14.39 -2.54 -16.42
C ALA A 32 -14.05 -1.95 -15.04
N LEU A 33 -13.48 -0.73 -15.00
CA LEU A 33 -13.20 -0.04 -13.73
C LEU A 33 -14.46 0.36 -12.96
N ARG A 34 -15.52 0.78 -13.67
CA ARG A 34 -16.81 1.11 -13.05
C ARG A 34 -17.47 -0.15 -12.48
N GLU A 35 -17.42 -1.26 -13.19
CA GLU A 35 -17.90 -2.56 -12.71
C GLU A 35 -17.14 -3.02 -11.45
N ASP A 36 -15.83 -2.77 -11.40
CA ASP A 36 -14.98 -3.05 -10.24
C ASP A 36 -15.16 -2.05 -9.07
N GLY A 37 -16.11 -1.12 -9.19
CA GLY A 37 -16.50 -0.14 -8.17
C GLY A 37 -15.53 1.04 -8.04
N VAL A 38 -14.65 1.27 -9.01
CA VAL A 38 -13.74 2.42 -9.02
C VAL A 38 -14.53 3.68 -9.36
N LYS A 39 -14.52 4.65 -8.45
CA LYS A 39 -15.00 6.01 -8.75
C LYS A 39 -13.97 6.70 -9.64
N THR A 40 -14.12 6.53 -10.94
CA THR A 40 -13.30 7.27 -11.92
C THR A 40 -13.50 8.77 -11.69
N VAL A 41 -12.41 9.54 -11.68
CA VAL A 41 -12.49 10.99 -11.96
C VAL A 41 -13.29 11.19 -13.25
N ASN A 42 -14.06 12.27 -13.39
CA ASN A 42 -14.95 12.53 -14.52
C ASN A 42 -14.19 12.55 -15.87
N ILE A 43 -13.81 11.38 -16.38
CA ILE A 43 -12.91 11.13 -17.50
C ILE A 43 -13.67 10.30 -18.55
N GLY A 44 -13.59 10.74 -19.80
CA GLY A 44 -14.08 10.02 -20.97
C GLY A 44 -12.95 9.38 -21.76
N SER A 45 -13.31 8.53 -22.73
CA SER A 45 -12.34 7.91 -23.64
C SER A 45 -11.53 8.93 -24.44
N HIS A 46 -12.18 10.02 -24.84
CA HIS A 46 -11.57 11.13 -25.58
C HIS A 46 -10.44 11.82 -24.79
N ASP A 47 -10.63 12.04 -23.48
CA ASP A 47 -9.60 12.65 -22.63
C ASP A 47 -8.28 11.86 -22.63
N VAL A 48 -8.36 10.53 -22.74
CA VAL A 48 -7.19 9.67 -22.77
C VAL A 48 -6.56 9.66 -24.17
N VAL A 49 -7.37 9.51 -25.23
CA VAL A 49 -6.90 9.48 -26.62
C VAL A 49 -6.23 10.81 -27.02
N GLU A 50 -6.77 11.94 -26.57
CA GLU A 50 -6.16 13.27 -26.79
C GLU A 50 -4.98 13.58 -25.86
N GLY A 51 -4.67 12.71 -24.90
CA GLY A 51 -3.51 12.88 -24.04
C GLY A 51 -3.69 13.91 -22.91
N ASN A 52 -4.89 14.05 -22.33
CA ASN A 52 -5.13 14.90 -21.18
C ASN A 52 -4.37 14.39 -19.94
N THR A 53 -3.11 14.83 -19.81
CA THR A 53 -2.14 14.33 -18.83
C THR A 53 -2.68 14.40 -17.40
N LYS A 54 -3.42 15.46 -17.05
CA LYS A 54 -3.97 15.63 -15.70
C LYS A 54 -5.00 14.54 -15.37
N LEU A 55 -5.90 14.24 -16.31
CA LEU A 55 -6.93 13.22 -16.11
C LEU A 55 -6.33 11.81 -16.18
N ILE A 56 -5.36 11.57 -17.06
CA ILE A 56 -4.62 10.31 -17.16
C ILE A 56 -3.87 10.02 -15.85
N LEU A 57 -3.15 11.00 -15.29
CA LEU A 57 -2.48 10.85 -13.99
C LEU A 57 -3.48 10.57 -12.87
N GLY A 58 -4.64 11.22 -12.89
CA GLY A 58 -5.74 10.94 -11.97
C GLY A 58 -6.25 9.50 -12.08
N LEU A 59 -6.42 8.99 -13.31
CA LEU A 59 -6.86 7.63 -13.58
C LEU A 59 -5.82 6.60 -13.12
N VAL A 60 -4.54 6.80 -13.43
CA VAL A 60 -3.44 5.94 -12.97
C VAL A 60 -3.39 5.89 -11.44
N TRP A 61 -3.56 7.03 -10.78
CA TRP A 61 -3.67 7.07 -9.32
C TRP A 61 -4.86 6.27 -8.79
N CYS A 62 -6.04 6.39 -9.42
CA CYS A 62 -7.21 5.58 -9.06
C CYS A 62 -6.92 4.07 -9.17
N LEU A 63 -6.20 3.64 -10.21
CA LEU A 63 -5.78 2.25 -10.40
C LEU A 63 -4.84 1.78 -9.27
N ILE A 64 -3.79 2.56 -8.98
CA ILE A 64 -2.86 2.27 -7.88
C ILE A 64 -3.63 2.15 -6.56
N GLN A 65 -4.51 3.11 -6.29
CA GLN A 65 -5.32 3.10 -5.08
C GLN A 65 -6.22 1.86 -4.98
N ARG A 66 -6.88 1.45 -6.08
CA ARG A 66 -7.81 0.30 -6.08
C ARG A 66 -7.10 -1.04 -5.98
N TYR A 67 -6.00 -1.21 -6.70
CA TYR A 67 -5.38 -2.53 -6.89
C TYR A 67 -4.15 -2.75 -6.00
N GLN A 68 -3.43 -1.69 -5.62
CA GLN A 68 -2.29 -1.81 -4.72
C GLN A 68 -2.63 -1.48 -3.26
N ILE A 69 -3.55 -0.52 -3.01
CA ILE A 69 -3.72 0.04 -1.66
C ILE A 69 -5.06 -0.33 -1.00
N ALA A 70 -6.17 -0.43 -1.75
CA ALA A 70 -7.49 -0.68 -1.20
C ALA A 70 -8.27 -1.75 -1.97
N SER A 71 -8.16 -2.99 -1.52
CA SER A 71 -8.83 -4.12 -2.18
C SER A 71 -10.33 -4.24 -1.91
N ARG A 72 -10.96 -3.50 -0.95
CA ARG A 72 -12.43 -3.47 -0.71
C ARG A 72 -12.93 -2.52 0.41
N SER A 73 -12.07 -1.72 1.05
CA SER A 73 -12.44 -0.93 2.23
C SER A 73 -13.15 0.39 1.89
N LYS A 74 -14.17 0.78 2.67
CA LYS A 74 -14.78 2.12 2.64
C LYS A 74 -13.89 3.21 3.25
N ILE A 75 -12.82 2.82 3.95
CA ILE A 75 -11.88 3.73 4.58
C ILE A 75 -10.88 4.21 3.51
N PRO A 76 -10.63 5.53 3.40
CA PRO A 76 -9.65 6.06 2.45
C PRO A 76 -8.27 5.39 2.62
N PRO A 77 -7.62 4.95 1.52
CA PRO A 77 -6.32 4.29 1.53
C PRO A 77 -5.27 5.00 2.39
N LYS A 78 -5.17 6.34 2.23
CA LYS A 78 -4.29 7.20 3.03
C LYS A 78 -4.48 7.04 4.54
N LYS A 79 -5.73 6.94 5.00
CA LYS A 79 -6.03 6.78 6.44
C LYS A 79 -5.60 5.41 6.94
N LEU A 80 -5.76 4.36 6.12
CA LEU A 80 -5.30 3.00 6.46
C LEU A 80 -3.78 2.94 6.58
N VAL A 81 -3.06 3.45 5.58
CA VAL A 81 -1.59 3.52 5.60
C VAL A 81 -1.12 4.32 6.82
N MET A 82 -1.71 5.48 7.10
CA MET A 82 -1.31 6.30 8.24
C MET A 82 -1.58 5.59 9.58
N ALA A 83 -2.75 4.97 9.74
CA ALA A 83 -3.10 4.23 10.95
C ALA A 83 -2.13 3.07 11.20
N TRP A 84 -1.80 2.30 10.15
CA TRP A 84 -0.83 1.22 10.26
C TRP A 84 0.55 1.76 10.63
N ILE A 85 1.08 2.74 9.91
CA ILE A 85 2.40 3.34 10.18
C ILE A 85 2.49 3.84 11.62
N GLN A 86 1.50 4.57 12.10
CA GLN A 86 1.50 5.10 13.46
C GLN A 86 1.42 3.99 14.52
N SER A 87 0.77 2.87 14.22
CA SER A 87 0.71 1.70 15.10
C SER A 87 2.05 0.96 15.18
N VAL A 88 2.81 0.91 14.07
CA VAL A 88 4.09 0.18 14.00
C VAL A 88 5.28 1.03 14.43
N LEU A 89 5.18 2.35 14.30
CA LEU A 89 6.19 3.33 14.71
C LEU A 89 5.64 4.32 15.77
N PRO A 90 5.18 3.84 16.96
CA PRO A 90 4.52 4.68 17.95
C PRO A 90 5.43 5.76 18.56
N GLU A 91 6.75 5.57 18.51
CA GLU A 91 7.74 6.52 19.00
C GLU A 91 7.89 7.75 18.09
N LEU A 92 7.47 7.64 16.82
CA LEU A 92 7.52 8.72 15.86
C LEU A 92 6.14 9.36 15.72
N LYS A 93 6.10 10.70 15.80
CA LYS A 93 4.87 11.48 15.58
C LYS A 93 4.72 11.79 14.08
N LEU A 94 4.27 10.80 13.32
CA LEU A 94 4.10 10.92 11.88
C LEU A 94 2.70 11.47 11.58
N THR A 95 2.64 12.67 11.00
CA THR A 95 1.40 13.40 10.71
C THR A 95 1.16 13.59 9.21
N ASN A 96 2.16 13.33 8.36
CA ASN A 96 2.07 13.49 6.92
C ASN A 96 2.96 12.51 6.13
N PHE A 97 2.70 12.40 4.82
CA PHE A 97 3.51 11.62 3.86
C PHE A 97 4.40 12.53 3.00
N ARG A 98 4.92 13.59 3.60
CA ARG A 98 5.82 14.57 2.97
C ARG A 98 7.04 14.76 3.87
N THR A 99 7.08 15.86 4.60
CA THR A 99 8.24 16.29 5.38
C THR A 99 8.65 15.34 6.50
N ASN A 100 7.72 14.54 7.04
CA ASN A 100 8.08 13.55 8.07
C ASN A 100 9.00 12.41 7.58
N TRP A 101 9.20 12.29 6.26
CA TRP A 101 10.01 11.24 5.65
C TRP A 101 11.36 11.75 5.12
N ASN A 102 11.56 13.07 5.06
CA ASN A 102 12.69 13.67 4.36
C ASN A 102 14.05 13.46 5.05
N ASP A 103 14.05 13.28 6.37
CA ASP A 103 15.28 13.05 7.15
C ASP A 103 15.75 11.58 7.12
N GLY A 104 14.97 10.68 6.50
CA GLY A 104 15.25 9.25 6.41
C GLY A 104 15.07 8.46 7.70
N ARG A 105 14.73 9.08 8.84
CA ARG A 105 14.54 8.41 10.13
C ARG A 105 13.29 7.55 10.14
N ALA A 106 12.18 8.07 9.63
CA ALA A 106 10.92 7.34 9.54
C ALA A 106 11.06 6.07 8.67
N LEU A 107 11.73 6.20 7.51
CA LEU A 107 12.00 5.04 6.65
C LEU A 107 12.95 4.05 7.34
N SER A 108 14.03 4.53 7.96
CA SER A 108 14.97 3.66 8.69
C SER A 108 14.28 2.89 9.84
N ALA A 109 13.40 3.56 10.59
CA ALA A 109 12.61 2.92 11.64
C ALA A 109 11.63 1.87 11.09
N LEU A 110 11.02 2.14 9.92
CA LEU A 110 10.16 1.18 9.24
C LEU A 110 10.93 -0.07 8.81
N LEU A 111 12.16 0.10 8.33
CA LEU A 111 13.04 -1.02 7.98
C LEU A 111 13.38 -1.86 9.21
N GLU A 112 13.74 -1.22 10.32
CA GLU A 112 14.00 -1.88 11.59
C GLU A 112 12.77 -2.63 12.12
N TYR A 113 11.57 -2.07 11.95
CA TYR A 113 10.33 -2.75 12.27
C TYR A 113 10.14 -4.02 11.42
N CYS A 114 10.38 -3.91 10.10
CA CYS A 114 10.16 -5.00 9.15
C CYS A 114 11.17 -6.14 9.34
N GLN A 115 12.42 -5.81 9.66
CA GLN A 115 13.48 -6.75 9.94
C GLN A 115 14.40 -6.18 11.03
N PRO A 116 14.22 -6.59 12.30
CA PRO A 116 15.06 -6.15 13.39
C PRO A 116 16.55 -6.39 13.12
N GLY A 117 17.37 -5.39 13.44
CA GLY A 117 18.81 -5.38 13.18
C GLY A 117 19.23 -4.79 11.83
N LEU A 118 18.30 -4.38 10.97
CA LEU A 118 18.61 -3.77 9.67
C LEU A 118 19.02 -2.30 9.80
N CYS A 119 18.40 -1.56 10.72
CA CYS A 119 18.63 -0.14 10.97
C CYS A 119 18.58 0.19 12.48
N PRO A 120 19.32 -0.50 13.36
CA PRO A 120 19.23 -0.32 14.82
C PRO A 120 19.55 1.11 15.29
N GLU A 121 20.31 1.85 14.51
CA GLU A 121 20.78 3.21 14.75
C GLU A 121 19.77 4.31 14.36
N TRP A 122 18.59 3.96 13.83
CA TRP A 122 17.62 4.92 13.28
C TRP A 122 17.28 6.08 14.24
N LYS A 123 17.28 5.82 15.56
CA LYS A 123 16.98 6.81 16.59
C LYS A 123 18.00 7.94 16.64
N GLY A 124 19.28 7.63 16.39
CA GLY A 124 20.41 8.53 16.49
C GLY A 124 20.91 9.09 15.16
N LEU A 125 20.19 8.86 14.06
CA LEU A 125 20.56 9.45 12.77
C LEU A 125 20.52 10.98 12.83
N ASP A 126 21.52 11.59 12.22
CA ASP A 126 21.61 13.03 12.03
C ASP A 126 20.53 13.49 11.04
N VAL A 127 19.60 14.34 11.50
CA VAL A 127 18.46 14.82 10.71
C VAL A 127 18.88 15.74 9.57
N GLU A 128 20.06 16.37 9.67
CA GLU A 128 20.60 17.23 8.62
C GLU A 128 21.14 16.41 7.43
N GLN A 129 21.35 15.10 7.62
CA GLN A 129 21.83 14.18 6.58
C GLN A 129 20.69 13.43 5.88
N GLY A 130 19.55 14.10 5.67
CA GLY A 130 18.34 13.49 5.11
C GLY A 130 18.56 12.72 3.81
N TYR A 131 19.35 13.26 2.88
CA TYR A 131 19.69 12.56 1.62
C TYR A 131 20.43 11.25 1.87
N ALA A 132 21.51 11.29 2.66
CA ALA A 132 22.34 10.11 2.94
C ALA A 132 21.56 9.04 3.73
N ASN A 133 20.74 9.47 4.69
CA ASN A 133 19.85 8.58 5.44
C ASN A 133 18.83 7.90 4.52
N CYS A 134 18.18 8.66 3.63
CA CYS A 134 17.25 8.14 2.65
C CYS A 134 17.92 7.18 1.67
N GLU A 135 19.10 7.53 1.14
CA GLU A 135 19.87 6.68 0.22
C GLU A 135 20.21 5.34 0.85
N ARG A 136 20.74 5.35 2.08
CA ARG A 136 21.05 4.14 2.84
C ARG A 136 19.80 3.29 3.05
N ALA A 137 18.71 3.89 3.53
CA ALA A 137 17.49 3.16 3.81
C ALA A 137 16.84 2.57 2.54
N LEU A 138 16.78 3.31 1.42
CA LEU A 138 16.25 2.81 0.15
C LEU A 138 17.08 1.63 -0.39
N LYS A 139 18.42 1.71 -0.27
CA LYS A 139 19.32 0.61 -0.65
C LYS A 139 19.07 -0.64 0.18
N LEU A 140 18.94 -0.50 1.50
CA LEU A 140 18.65 -1.62 2.40
C LEU A 140 17.27 -2.23 2.13
N ALA A 141 16.26 -1.40 1.90
CA ALA A 141 14.91 -1.87 1.57
C ALA A 141 14.90 -2.72 0.29
N THR A 142 15.65 -2.30 -0.72
CA THR A 142 15.78 -3.04 -1.98
C THR A 142 16.52 -4.36 -1.77
N GLN A 143 17.66 -4.31 -1.08
CA GLN A 143 18.57 -5.46 -0.93
C GLN A 143 18.01 -6.56 -0.02
N TYR A 144 17.35 -6.18 1.09
CA TYR A 144 16.98 -7.12 2.14
C TYR A 144 15.47 -7.36 2.25
N LEU A 145 14.65 -6.39 1.83
CA LEU A 145 13.19 -6.47 1.98
C LEU A 145 12.45 -6.64 0.64
N ALA A 146 13.19 -6.76 -0.48
CA ALA A 146 12.65 -6.88 -1.83
C ALA A 146 11.68 -5.74 -2.22
N ILE A 147 11.90 -4.54 -1.67
CA ILE A 147 11.10 -3.35 -2.00
C ILE A 147 11.64 -2.70 -3.28
N PRO A 148 10.82 -2.46 -4.31
CA PRO A 148 11.30 -1.87 -5.56
C PRO A 148 11.66 -0.38 -5.37
N PRO A 149 12.77 0.10 -5.96
CA PRO A 149 13.26 1.47 -5.80
C PRO A 149 12.50 2.46 -6.71
N ILE A 150 11.19 2.60 -6.51
CA ILE A 150 10.32 3.48 -7.32
C ILE A 150 10.39 4.96 -6.93
N ILE A 151 11.10 5.27 -5.84
CA ILE A 151 11.38 6.64 -5.41
C ILE A 151 12.90 6.80 -5.23
N SER A 152 13.44 7.91 -5.73
CA SER A 152 14.87 8.21 -5.59
C SER A 152 15.18 8.82 -4.21
N PRO A 153 16.42 8.69 -3.72
CA PRO A 153 16.84 9.36 -2.49
C PRO A 153 16.61 10.88 -2.52
N ALA A 154 16.94 11.51 -3.66
CA ALA A 154 16.75 12.95 -3.87
C ALA A 154 15.28 13.38 -3.75
N HIS A 155 14.35 12.56 -4.26
CA HIS A 155 12.92 12.86 -4.15
C HIS A 155 12.40 12.61 -2.74
N LEU A 156 12.79 11.50 -2.10
CA LEU A 156 12.34 11.18 -0.75
C LEU A 156 12.84 12.20 0.28
N SER A 157 14.08 12.70 0.13
CA SER A 157 14.66 13.71 1.03
C SER A 157 14.24 15.16 0.71
N SER A 158 13.41 15.37 -0.32
CA SER A 158 13.03 16.71 -0.76
C SER A 158 11.92 17.33 0.11
N PRO A 159 12.02 18.61 0.51
CA PRO A 159 10.93 19.33 1.18
C PRO A 159 9.66 19.43 0.33
N HIS A 160 9.78 19.18 -0.98
CA HIS A 160 8.68 19.17 -1.95
C HIS A 160 8.20 17.76 -2.29
N LEU A 161 8.52 16.75 -1.47
CA LEU A 161 8.04 15.38 -1.66
C LEU A 161 6.54 15.35 -1.92
N ASP A 162 6.18 14.69 -3.03
CA ASP A 162 4.79 14.43 -3.38
C ASP A 162 4.19 13.35 -2.47
N GLU A 163 2.99 13.64 -1.96
CA GLU A 163 2.32 12.80 -0.98
C GLU A 163 1.94 11.44 -1.58
N LEU A 164 1.47 11.44 -2.82
CA LEU A 164 1.01 10.22 -3.50
C LEU A 164 2.19 9.31 -3.83
N SER A 165 3.31 9.90 -4.23
CA SER A 165 4.57 9.18 -4.46
C SER A 165 5.07 8.50 -3.18
N CYS A 166 5.04 9.19 -2.04
CA CYS A 166 5.41 8.62 -0.74
C CYS A 166 4.47 7.48 -0.33
N ILE A 167 3.14 7.68 -0.43
CA ILE A 167 2.15 6.65 -0.12
C ILE A 167 2.32 5.41 -1.03
N THR A 168 2.58 5.63 -2.33
CA THR A 168 2.81 4.53 -3.29
C THR A 168 4.05 3.73 -2.92
N TYR A 169 5.14 4.39 -2.52
CA TYR A 169 6.32 3.67 -2.05
C TYR A 169 6.06 2.88 -0.77
N LEU A 170 5.34 3.47 0.18
CA LEU A 170 5.04 2.83 1.48
C LEU A 170 4.04 1.67 1.37
N SER A 171 3.19 1.64 0.35
CA SER A 171 2.24 0.53 0.15
C SER A 171 2.96 -0.81 -0.03
N TYR A 172 4.16 -0.82 -0.64
CA TYR A 172 4.99 -2.03 -0.80
C TYR A 172 5.40 -2.68 0.52
N PHE A 173 5.28 -1.99 1.65
CA PHE A 173 5.55 -2.56 2.98
C PHE A 173 4.31 -3.23 3.59
N ILE A 174 3.10 -2.83 3.18
CA ILE A 174 1.83 -3.16 3.86
C ILE A 174 1.02 -4.20 3.08
N MET A 175 1.23 -4.30 1.76
CA MET A 175 0.54 -5.27 0.92
C MET A 175 0.69 -6.70 1.46
N ARG A 176 -0.30 -7.56 1.19
CA ARG A 176 -0.29 -8.96 1.64
C ARG A 176 1.03 -9.63 1.26
N GLY A 177 1.69 -10.23 2.25
CA GLY A 177 2.95 -10.93 2.06
C GLY A 177 4.19 -10.04 1.98
N ALA A 178 4.06 -8.71 2.03
CA ALA A 178 5.17 -7.77 2.14
C ALA A 178 5.87 -7.86 3.51
N CYS A 179 7.03 -7.23 3.64
CA CYS A 179 7.85 -7.28 4.84
C CYS A 179 7.15 -6.72 6.08
N GLY A 180 6.45 -5.58 5.97
CA GLY A 180 5.68 -5.00 7.07
C GLY A 180 4.49 -5.87 7.47
N TYR A 181 3.75 -6.40 6.49
CA TYR A 181 2.68 -7.39 6.72
C TYR A 181 3.20 -8.61 7.49
N ARG A 182 4.32 -9.20 7.04
CA ARG A 182 4.94 -10.37 7.68
C ARG A 182 5.44 -10.05 9.08
N ALA A 183 6.04 -8.88 9.29
CA ALA A 183 6.49 -8.45 10.60
C ALA A 183 5.32 -8.24 11.58
N THR A 184 4.20 -7.67 11.11
CA THR A 184 2.97 -7.58 11.91
C THR A 184 2.42 -8.96 12.25
N LEU A 185 2.33 -9.86 11.27
CA LEU A 185 1.87 -11.23 11.47
C LEU A 185 2.73 -11.99 12.48
N HIS A 186 4.05 -11.90 12.35
CA HIS A 186 4.99 -12.53 13.27
C HIS A 186 4.79 -12.05 14.71
N ARG A 187 4.58 -10.75 14.94
CA ARG A 187 4.29 -10.22 16.28
C ARG A 187 3.00 -10.79 16.86
N VAL A 188 1.95 -10.92 16.04
CA VAL A 188 0.68 -11.52 16.48
C VAL A 188 0.87 -13.00 16.82
N GLN A 189 1.64 -13.75 16.02
CA GLN A 189 2.00 -15.14 16.31
C GLN A 189 2.76 -15.28 17.64
N GLN A 190 3.62 -14.31 18.01
CA GLN A 190 4.29 -14.33 19.32
C GLN A 190 3.33 -14.09 20.49
N LEU A 191 2.22 -13.37 20.27
CA LEU A 191 1.19 -13.17 21.29
C LEU A 191 0.26 -14.39 21.41
N LEU A 192 0.12 -15.18 20.35
CA LEU A 192 -0.75 -16.35 20.25
C LEU A 192 0.04 -17.60 19.83
N PRO A 193 1.03 -18.06 20.62
CA PRO A 193 1.96 -19.13 20.21
C PRO A 193 1.28 -20.47 19.97
N ASP A 194 0.12 -20.71 20.60
CA ASP A 194 -0.62 -21.97 20.51
C ASP A 194 -1.67 -21.97 19.38
N CYS A 195 -1.76 -20.90 18.59
CA CYS A 195 -2.75 -20.74 17.52
C CYS A 195 -2.09 -20.67 16.14
N ALA A 196 -2.73 -21.27 15.14
CA ALA A 196 -2.36 -21.09 13.74
C ALA A 196 -2.88 -19.74 13.24
N VAL A 197 -2.00 -18.74 13.20
CA VAL A 197 -2.29 -17.41 12.64
C VAL A 197 -1.49 -17.21 11.36
N ASP A 198 -2.08 -17.55 10.22
CA ASP A 198 -1.37 -17.56 8.92
C ASP A 198 -1.57 -16.27 8.10
N ASP A 199 -2.65 -15.53 8.36
CA ASP A 199 -2.99 -14.31 7.65
C ASP A 199 -3.90 -13.38 8.48
N PHE A 200 -4.25 -12.22 7.91
CA PHE A 200 -5.25 -11.27 8.42
C PHE A 200 -6.55 -11.29 7.62
N GLU A 201 -6.92 -12.45 7.06
CA GLU A 201 -8.09 -12.63 6.20
C GLU A 201 -9.19 -13.41 6.95
N MET A 202 -9.68 -14.50 6.37
CA MET A 202 -10.89 -15.19 6.83
C MET A 202 -10.70 -15.94 8.14
N SER A 203 -9.47 -16.23 8.56
CA SER A 203 -9.15 -16.92 9.81
C SER A 203 -9.63 -16.17 11.07
N TRP A 204 -9.97 -14.89 10.93
CA TRP A 204 -10.48 -14.03 12.02
C TRP A 204 -12.01 -13.94 12.06
N SER A 205 -12.71 -14.53 11.08
CA SER A 205 -14.14 -14.26 10.84
C SER A 205 -15.10 -14.82 11.90
N ASP A 206 -14.69 -15.84 12.64
CA ASP A 206 -15.46 -16.40 13.75
C ASP A 206 -15.24 -15.66 15.08
N GLY A 207 -14.30 -14.71 15.10
CA GLY A 207 -13.95 -13.91 16.27
C GLY A 207 -13.05 -14.59 17.30
N TYR A 208 -12.73 -15.88 17.14
CA TYR A 208 -11.97 -16.64 18.14
C TYR A 208 -10.54 -16.09 18.32
N LEU A 209 -9.79 -15.94 17.23
CA LEU A 209 -8.43 -15.37 17.26
C LEU A 209 -8.42 -13.94 17.80
N LEU A 210 -9.47 -13.15 17.51
CA LEU A 210 -9.58 -11.79 18.02
C LEU A 210 -9.79 -11.78 19.54
N SER A 211 -10.68 -12.65 20.06
CA SER A 211 -10.91 -12.79 21.50
C SER A 211 -9.63 -13.16 22.24
N LEU A 212 -8.88 -14.15 21.73
CA LEU A 212 -7.60 -14.54 22.32
C LEU A 212 -6.57 -13.41 22.25
N LEU A 213 -6.49 -12.69 21.14
CA LEU A 213 -5.57 -11.56 21.02
C LEU A 213 -5.88 -10.46 22.03
N VAL A 214 -7.16 -10.16 22.25
CA VAL A 214 -7.60 -9.18 23.25
C VAL A 214 -7.21 -9.62 24.65
N GLU A 215 -7.43 -10.89 25.00
CA GLU A 215 -7.00 -11.45 26.29
C GLU A 215 -5.47 -11.38 26.46
N ALA A 216 -4.71 -11.76 25.43
CA ALA A 216 -3.25 -11.75 25.43
C ALA A 216 -2.65 -10.34 25.65
N VAL A 217 -3.36 -9.29 25.23
CA VAL A 217 -2.95 -7.89 25.48
C VAL A 217 -3.57 -7.29 26.76
N GLY A 218 -4.22 -8.10 27.59
CA GLY A 218 -4.79 -7.70 28.88
C GLY A 218 -6.20 -7.10 28.82
N GLY A 219 -6.91 -7.27 27.71
CA GLY A 219 -8.30 -6.86 27.57
C GLY A 219 -9.28 -7.87 28.23
N PRO A 220 -10.43 -7.40 28.74
CA PRO A 220 -11.38 -8.28 29.42
C PRO A 220 -12.22 -9.07 28.41
N VAL A 221 -11.93 -10.36 28.26
CA VAL A 221 -12.76 -11.31 27.48
C VAL A 221 -13.08 -12.51 28.36
N SER A 222 -14.35 -12.80 28.55
CA SER A 222 -14.80 -14.02 29.22
C SER A 222 -15.05 -15.09 28.18
N LEU A 223 -14.14 -16.08 28.07
CA LEU A 223 -14.42 -17.29 27.31
C LEU A 223 -15.53 -18.07 28.05
N ILE A 224 -16.65 -18.29 27.38
CA ILE A 224 -17.70 -19.17 27.91
C ILE A 224 -17.22 -20.59 27.61
N ASN A 225 -16.74 -21.28 28.65
CA ASN A 225 -16.39 -22.70 28.61
C ASN A 225 -17.61 -23.59 28.33
#